data_AF-A0A926ARL9-F1
#
_entry.id   AF-A0A926ARL9-F1
#
_cell.length_a   1.000
_cell.length_b   1.000
_cell.length_c   1.000
_cell.angle_alpha   90.00
_cell.angle_beta   90.00
_cell.angle_gamma   90.00
#
_symmetry.space_group_name_H-M   'P 1'
#
loop_
_entity.id
_entity.type
_entity.pdbx_description
1 polymer ?
#
loop_
_entity_poly.entity_id
_entity_poly.type
_entity_poly.pdbx_seq_one_letter_code
_entity_poly.pdbx_strand_id
1 'polypeptide(L)'
;MHESKGMSMSAGSSVAVAPGVGAGPRNLPEMRPMSVSPRFCPADTDPFTTVDWDYRTAAIKDENGKVLFEQTNCEIPSSWSPLATNVVVSKYFYGEPNTPERETSVKQVIHRVARTIADWGIADGYFASREDGENFYRDLAWMCLHQ
;
A
#
# COMPACT_ATOMS: atom_id res chain seq x y z
N MET A 1 61.68 16.37 -34.70
CA MET A 1 62.34 15.10 -35.07
C MET A 1 62.72 14.41 -33.77
N HIS A 2 62.22 13.17 -33.59
CA HIS A 2 62.50 12.23 -32.49
C HIS A 2 61.96 12.65 -31.10
N GLU A 3 61.18 11.86 -30.36
CA GLU A 3 60.61 10.53 -30.58
C GLU A 3 59.53 10.29 -29.51
N SER A 4 58.60 9.40 -29.83
CA SER A 4 57.43 9.03 -29.03
C SER A 4 57.74 7.88 -28.07
N LYS A 5 57.16 7.97 -26.86
CA LYS A 5 56.37 6.93 -26.15
C LYS A 5 57.08 5.62 -25.74
N GLY A 6 57.19 5.44 -24.42
CA GLY A 6 57.50 4.15 -23.78
C GLY A 6 56.74 4.02 -22.46
N MET A 7 55.55 3.45 -22.52
CA MET A 7 54.61 3.21 -21.42
C MET A 7 55.19 2.16 -20.44
N SER A 8 55.23 2.49 -19.16
CA SER A 8 55.47 1.52 -18.09
C SER A 8 54.26 0.59 -17.97
N MET A 9 54.44 -0.71 -18.23
CA MET A 9 53.44 -1.74 -17.98
C MET A 9 53.86 -2.52 -16.74
N SER A 10 53.30 -2.11 -15.59
CA SER A 10 53.23 -2.95 -14.39
C SER A 10 52.14 -4.01 -14.62
N ALA A 11 52.49 -5.29 -14.43
CA ALA A 11 51.57 -6.40 -14.56
C ALA A 11 50.48 -6.31 -13.47
N GLY A 12 49.26 -5.95 -13.88
CA GLY A 12 48.08 -6.08 -13.03
C GLY A 12 47.79 -7.55 -12.75
N SER A 13 47.76 -7.93 -11.47
CA SER A 13 47.32 -9.25 -11.04
C SER A 13 45.86 -9.47 -11.45
N SER A 14 45.63 -10.50 -12.26
CA SER A 14 44.29 -11.02 -12.56
C SER A 14 43.71 -11.64 -11.28
N VAL A 15 42.69 -11.01 -10.71
CA VAL A 15 41.88 -11.63 -9.66
C VAL A 15 40.92 -12.59 -10.34
N ALA A 16 41.12 -13.88 -10.11
CA ALA A 16 40.20 -14.93 -10.55
C ALA A 16 38.85 -14.75 -9.86
N VAL A 17 37.78 -14.55 -10.64
CA VAL A 17 36.40 -14.61 -10.16
C VAL A 17 36.08 -16.07 -9.84
N ALA A 18 35.81 -16.36 -8.57
CA ALA A 18 35.36 -17.69 -8.15
C ALA A 18 34.05 -18.06 -8.87
N PRO A 19 33.87 -19.31 -9.31
CA PRO A 19 32.62 -19.73 -9.93
C PRO A 19 31.48 -19.59 -8.93
N GLY A 20 30.41 -18.90 -9.36
CA GLY A 20 29.19 -18.73 -8.58
C GLY A 20 28.61 -20.09 -8.21
N VAL A 21 28.34 -20.27 -6.92
CA VAL A 21 27.60 -21.42 -6.40
C VAL A 21 26.25 -21.43 -7.10
N GLY A 22 26.04 -22.43 -7.96
CA GLY A 22 24.75 -22.67 -8.60
C GLY A 22 23.71 -22.91 -7.52
N ALA A 23 22.77 -21.98 -7.38
CA ALA A 23 21.57 -22.22 -6.61
C ALA A 23 20.80 -23.34 -7.33
N GLY A 24 20.85 -24.55 -6.76
CA GLY A 24 19.98 -25.66 -7.16
C GLY A 24 18.50 -25.26 -7.09
N PRO A 25 17.59 -26.05 -7.68
CA PRO A 25 16.17 -25.75 -7.65
C PRO A 25 15.72 -25.55 -6.19
N ARG A 26 15.27 -24.33 -5.87
CA ARG A 26 14.68 -24.05 -4.56
C ARG A 26 13.40 -24.87 -4.49
N ASN A 27 13.43 -25.95 -3.71
CA ASN A 27 12.22 -26.63 -3.26
C ASN A 27 11.50 -25.66 -2.32
N LEU A 28 10.68 -24.78 -2.91
CA LEU A 28 9.70 -24.03 -2.15
C LEU A 28 8.72 -25.06 -1.61
N PRO A 29 8.38 -25.03 -0.31
CA PRO A 29 7.35 -25.92 0.21
C PRO A 29 6.10 -25.82 -0.67
N GLU A 30 5.45 -26.94 -0.96
CA GLU A 30 4.14 -26.93 -1.63
C GLU A 30 3.25 -25.94 -0.89
N MET A 31 2.95 -24.80 -1.52
CA MET A 31 2.11 -23.80 -0.91
C MET A 31 0.73 -24.42 -0.71
N ARG A 32 0.36 -24.71 0.53
CA ARG A 32 -1.04 -24.98 0.85
C ARG A 32 -1.78 -23.65 0.86
N PRO A 33 -2.78 -23.47 -0.03
CA PRO A 33 -3.61 -22.28 0.00
C PRO A 33 -4.29 -22.12 1.36
N MET A 34 -4.47 -20.87 1.79
CA MET A 34 -5.03 -20.48 3.07
C MET A 34 -6.56 -20.38 3.01
N SER A 35 -7.24 -21.05 3.93
CA SER A 35 -8.67 -20.80 4.19
C SER A 35 -8.84 -19.63 5.16
N VAL A 36 -9.79 -18.75 4.85
CA VAL A 36 -10.09 -17.52 5.61
C VAL A 36 -11.58 -17.53 5.95
N SER A 37 -11.88 -17.87 7.21
CA SER A 37 -13.22 -17.74 7.77
C SER A 37 -13.51 -16.28 8.12
N PRO A 38 -14.72 -15.75 7.88
CA PRO A 38 -15.12 -14.43 8.37
C PRO A 38 -14.96 -14.36 9.89
N ARG A 39 -14.21 -13.37 10.40
CA ARG A 39 -14.01 -13.17 11.85
C ARG A 39 -14.52 -11.83 12.35
N PHE A 40 -14.32 -10.77 11.58
CA PHE A 40 -14.62 -9.41 12.02
C PHE A 40 -15.85 -8.85 11.32
N CYS A 41 -15.86 -8.89 9.99
CA CYS A 41 -16.99 -8.47 9.19
C CYS A 41 -18.07 -9.57 9.18
N PRO A 42 -19.28 -9.35 9.75
CA PRO A 42 -20.36 -10.32 9.73
C PRO A 42 -20.68 -10.74 8.30
N ALA A 43 -21.08 -12.00 8.06
CA ALA A 43 -21.47 -12.46 6.72
C ALA A 43 -22.52 -11.53 6.09
N ASP A 44 -22.47 -11.40 4.76
CA ASP A 44 -23.43 -10.60 3.96
C ASP A 44 -23.52 -9.09 4.30
N THR A 45 -22.53 -8.56 5.02
CA THR A 45 -22.44 -7.13 5.37
C THR A 45 -21.35 -6.44 4.56
N ASP A 46 -21.64 -5.26 4.01
CA ASP A 46 -20.61 -4.37 3.48
C ASP A 46 -19.90 -3.67 4.66
N PRO A 47 -18.57 -3.82 4.84
CA PRO A 47 -17.86 -3.16 5.93
C PRO A 47 -18.02 -1.64 5.91
N PHE A 48 -18.25 -0.99 4.76
CA PHE A 48 -18.40 0.47 4.71
C PHE A 48 -19.76 0.98 5.18
N THR A 49 -20.74 0.09 5.39
CA THR A 49 -22.08 0.45 5.91
C THR A 49 -22.20 0.28 7.42
N THR A 50 -21.12 -0.09 8.12
CA THR A 50 -21.17 -0.45 9.56
C THR A 50 -20.72 0.68 10.47
N VAL A 51 -20.31 1.81 9.88
CA VAL A 51 -19.93 3.05 10.58
C VAL A 51 -20.69 4.23 9.99
N ASP A 52 -20.87 5.27 10.81
CA ASP A 52 -21.38 6.55 10.35
C ASP A 52 -20.28 7.39 9.68
N TRP A 53 -20.70 8.27 8.77
CA TRP A 53 -19.82 9.08 7.94
C TRP A 53 -20.17 10.56 8.02
N ASP A 54 -19.14 11.41 8.14
CA ASP A 54 -19.26 12.87 8.09
C ASP A 54 -18.50 13.43 6.89
N TYR A 55 -19.00 14.53 6.34
CA TYR A 55 -18.22 15.37 5.43
C TYR A 55 -17.44 16.42 6.21
N ARG A 56 -16.11 16.41 6.05
CA ARG A 56 -15.18 17.27 6.79
C ARG A 56 -14.22 18.00 5.85
N THR A 57 -13.71 19.12 6.34
CA THR A 57 -12.59 19.83 5.72
C THR A 57 -11.31 19.43 6.44
N ALA A 58 -10.32 18.94 5.69
CA ALA A 58 -8.97 18.77 6.17
C ALA A 58 -8.19 20.05 5.90
N ALA A 59 -7.57 20.64 6.93
CA ALA A 59 -6.78 21.86 6.81
C ALA A 59 -5.54 21.78 7.71
N ILE A 60 -4.37 22.03 7.11
CA ILE A 60 -3.08 22.10 7.82
C ILE A 60 -2.56 23.52 7.70
N LYS A 61 -2.25 24.13 8.83
CA LYS A 61 -1.74 25.50 8.93
C LYS A 61 -0.33 25.49 9.54
N ASP A 62 0.47 26.49 9.20
CA ASP A 62 1.75 26.75 9.87
C ASP A 62 1.56 27.50 11.21
N GLU A 63 2.67 27.78 11.89
CA GLU A 63 2.69 28.51 13.18
C GLU A 63 2.14 29.94 13.09
N ASN A 64 2.14 30.53 11.90
CA ASN A 64 1.61 31.87 11.63
C ASN A 64 0.14 31.82 11.20
N GLY A 65 -0.47 30.63 11.16
CA GLY A 65 -1.85 30.42 10.73
C GLY A 65 -2.05 30.38 9.21
N LYS A 66 -0.98 30.41 8.41
CA LYS A 66 -1.06 30.28 6.95
C LYS A 66 -1.45 28.86 6.58
N VAL A 67 -2.44 28.72 5.71
CA VAL A 67 -2.87 27.40 5.18
C VAL A 67 -1.81 26.84 4.25
N LEU A 68 -1.27 25.67 4.61
CA LEU A 68 -0.32 24.90 3.81
C LEU A 68 -1.02 23.85 2.94
N PHE A 69 -2.16 23.33 3.41
CA PHE A 69 -2.97 22.35 2.72
C PHE A 69 -4.43 22.50 3.13
N GLU A 70 -5.33 22.38 2.17
CA GLU A 70 -6.77 22.31 2.41
C GLU A 70 -7.44 21.38 1.40
N GLN A 71 -8.37 20.56 1.86
CA GLN A 71 -9.31 19.83 1.02
C GLN A 71 -10.66 19.75 1.73
N THR A 72 -11.71 20.20 1.04
CA THR A 72 -13.09 20.22 1.53
C THR A 72 -13.85 18.97 1.08
N ASN A 73 -15.05 18.76 1.66
CA ASN A 73 -15.97 17.67 1.29
C ASN A 73 -15.33 16.27 1.35
N CYS A 74 -14.45 16.03 2.33
CA CYS A 74 -13.88 14.72 2.55
C CYS A 74 -14.83 13.85 3.37
N GLU A 75 -15.21 12.68 2.86
CA GLU A 75 -16.05 11.70 3.57
C GLU A 75 -15.17 10.86 4.52
N ILE A 76 -15.36 11.05 5.83
CA ILE A 76 -14.53 10.49 6.91
C ILE A 76 -15.43 9.75 7.90
N PRO A 77 -15.01 8.62 8.51
CA PRO A 77 -15.77 8.00 9.58
C PRO A 77 -16.02 8.99 10.73
N SER A 78 -17.26 9.07 11.21
CA SER A 78 -17.66 10.05 12.22
C SER A 78 -16.87 9.88 13.54
N SER A 79 -16.43 8.67 13.85
CA SER A 79 -15.62 8.35 15.04
C SER A 79 -14.19 8.89 15.00
N TRP A 80 -13.65 9.24 13.83
CA TRP A 80 -12.25 9.66 13.70
C TRP A 80 -12.03 11.07 14.22
N SER A 81 -10.83 11.36 14.74
CA SER A 81 -10.49 12.69 15.22
C SER A 81 -10.23 13.68 14.07
N PRO A 82 -10.28 15.00 14.33
CA PRO A 82 -9.84 16.01 13.37
C PRO A 82 -8.37 15.83 12.93
N LEU A 83 -7.50 15.39 13.85
CA LEU A 83 -6.11 15.09 13.52
C LEU A 83 -6.01 13.92 12.52
N ALA A 84 -6.75 12.83 12.76
CA ALA A 84 -6.81 11.70 11.84
C ALA A 84 -7.33 12.11 10.46
N THR A 85 -8.35 12.99 10.42
CA THR A 85 -8.86 13.60 9.19
C THR A 85 -7.75 14.33 8.43
N ASN A 86 -7.00 15.22 9.08
CA ASN A 86 -5.92 15.97 8.43
C ASN A 86 -4.80 15.08 7.91
N VAL A 87 -4.39 14.06 8.69
CA VAL A 87 -3.31 13.16 8.30
C VAL A 87 -3.73 12.27 7.13
N VAL A 88 -4.91 11.63 7.20
CA VAL A 88 -5.35 10.71 6.14
C VAL A 88 -5.51 11.43 4.80
N VAL A 89 -6.13 12.62 4.82
CA VAL A 89 -6.40 13.39 3.61
C VAL A 89 -5.12 13.99 3.02
N SER A 90 -4.20 14.49 3.85
CA SER A 90 -2.98 15.12 3.32
C SER A 90 -1.89 14.14 2.88
N LYS A 91 -1.88 12.91 3.40
CA LYS A 91 -0.80 11.94 3.17
C LYS A 91 -1.20 10.71 2.37
N TYR A 92 -2.46 10.28 2.46
CA TYR A 92 -2.87 8.96 1.95
C TYR A 92 -3.94 9.02 0.86
N PHE A 93 -4.70 10.10 0.77
CA PHE A 93 -5.58 10.32 -0.38
C PHE A 93 -4.74 10.38 -1.65
N TYR A 94 -5.03 9.48 -2.58
CA TYR A 94 -4.41 9.40 -3.89
C TYR A 94 -4.90 10.54 -4.78
N GLY A 95 -4.08 10.90 -5.77
CA GLY A 95 -4.36 11.97 -6.73
C GLY A 95 -3.84 13.33 -6.26
N GLU A 96 -3.52 14.18 -7.24
CA GLU A 96 -3.05 15.53 -6.98
C GLU A 96 -4.21 16.41 -6.47
N PRO A 97 -3.98 17.36 -5.55
CA PRO A 97 -5.02 18.27 -5.11
C PRO A 97 -5.64 19.03 -6.28
N ASN A 98 -6.98 19.17 -6.27
CA ASN A 98 -7.77 19.83 -7.32
C ASN A 98 -7.82 19.11 -8.67
N THR A 99 -7.49 17.81 -8.73
CA THR A 99 -7.71 17.00 -9.94
C THR A 99 -8.89 16.03 -9.77
N PRO A 100 -9.50 15.56 -10.87
CA PRO A 100 -10.61 14.59 -10.80
C PRO A 100 -10.22 13.25 -10.16
N GLU A 101 -8.95 12.88 -10.22
CA GLU A 101 -8.42 11.63 -9.68
C GLU A 101 -8.23 11.68 -8.16
N ARG A 102 -8.39 12.87 -7.57
CA ARG A 102 -8.22 13.08 -6.12
C ARG A 102 -9.27 12.29 -5.35
N GLU A 103 -8.81 11.39 -4.48
CA GLU A 103 -9.68 10.73 -3.52
C GLU A 103 -10.33 11.78 -2.60
N THR A 104 -11.60 11.54 -2.27
CA THR A 104 -12.43 12.39 -1.41
C THR A 104 -13.07 11.59 -0.28
N SER A 105 -12.81 10.28 -0.17
CA SER A 105 -13.37 9.43 0.87
C SER A 105 -12.34 8.45 1.41
N VAL A 106 -12.37 8.23 2.72
CA VAL A 106 -11.58 7.15 3.36
C VAL A 106 -12.01 5.78 2.84
N LYS A 107 -13.25 5.61 2.36
CA LYS A 107 -13.71 4.38 1.68
C LYS A 107 -12.81 4.03 0.50
N GLN A 108 -12.41 5.03 -0.29
CA GLN A 108 -11.59 4.83 -1.49
C GLN A 108 -10.19 4.33 -1.11
N VAL A 109 -9.56 4.95 -0.10
CA VAL A 109 -8.23 4.54 0.39
C VAL A 109 -8.27 3.10 0.89
N ILE A 110 -9.20 2.78 1.78
CA ILE A 110 -9.33 1.45 2.38
C ILE A 110 -9.65 0.41 1.30
N HIS A 111 -10.61 0.69 0.42
CA HIS A 111 -10.95 -0.19 -0.69
C HIS A 111 -9.74 -0.43 -1.59
N ARG A 112 -9.06 0.62 -2.05
CA ARG A 112 -7.90 0.51 -2.94
C ARG A 112 -6.83 -0.39 -2.34
N VAL A 113 -6.49 -0.22 -1.07
CA VAL A 113 -5.45 -1.02 -0.42
C VAL A 113 -5.93 -2.46 -0.19
N ALA A 114 -7.06 -2.65 0.49
CA ALA A 114 -7.52 -3.98 0.88
C ALA A 114 -7.89 -4.84 -0.35
N ARG A 115 -8.53 -4.25 -1.36
CA ARG A 115 -8.92 -4.96 -2.59
C ARG A 115 -7.71 -5.38 -3.40
N THR A 116 -6.72 -4.49 -3.56
CA THR A 116 -5.48 -4.81 -4.29
C THR A 116 -4.76 -6.00 -3.65
N ILE A 117 -4.64 -6.02 -2.31
CA ILE A 117 -4.00 -7.14 -1.60
C ILE A 117 -4.80 -8.43 -1.79
N ALA A 118 -6.12 -8.38 -1.67
CA ALA A 118 -6.98 -9.54 -1.86
C ALA A 118 -6.91 -10.09 -3.29
N ASP A 119 -6.92 -9.22 -4.31
CA ASP A 119 -6.82 -9.61 -5.72
C ASP A 119 -5.48 -10.27 -6.04
N TRP A 120 -4.37 -9.72 -5.55
CA TRP A 120 -3.06 -10.35 -5.70
C TRP A 120 -3.00 -11.69 -4.97
N GLY A 121 -3.55 -11.77 -3.76
CA GLY A 121 -3.64 -13.03 -3.01
C GLY A 121 -4.43 -14.11 -3.76
N ILE A 122 -5.51 -13.74 -4.46
CA ILE A 122 -6.28 -14.66 -5.30
C ILE A 122 -5.46 -15.06 -6.53
N ALA A 123 -4.87 -14.10 -7.25
CA ALA A 123 -4.12 -14.34 -8.48
C ALA A 123 -2.89 -15.22 -8.26
N ASP A 124 -2.20 -15.04 -7.13
CA ASP A 124 -0.98 -15.76 -6.79
C ASP A 124 -1.25 -17.10 -6.06
N GLY A 125 -2.53 -17.45 -5.84
CA GLY A 125 -2.92 -18.72 -5.22
C GLY A 125 -2.68 -18.81 -3.71
N TYR A 126 -2.62 -17.68 -3.00
CA TYR A 126 -2.50 -17.65 -1.54
C TYR A 126 -3.77 -18.13 -0.84
N PHE A 127 -4.95 -17.94 -1.45
CA PHE A 127 -6.24 -18.30 -0.87
C PHE A 127 -6.76 -19.62 -1.44
N ALA A 128 -7.38 -20.45 -0.58
CA ALA A 128 -7.94 -21.74 -0.97
C ALA A 128 -9.14 -21.63 -1.91
N SER A 129 -9.84 -20.50 -1.87
CA SER A 129 -10.93 -20.17 -2.77
C SER A 129 -11.02 -18.66 -3.00
N ARG A 130 -11.82 -18.25 -3.99
CA ARG A 130 -12.17 -16.84 -4.19
C ARG A 130 -12.90 -16.26 -2.98
N GLU A 131 -13.75 -17.06 -2.34
CA GLU A 131 -14.51 -16.66 -1.14
C GLU A 131 -13.57 -16.35 0.03
N ASP A 132 -12.50 -17.12 0.21
CA ASP A 132 -11.48 -16.83 1.23
C ASP A 132 -10.80 -15.47 0.98
N GLY A 133 -10.53 -15.13 -0.28
CA GLY A 133 -10.01 -13.80 -0.64
C GLY A 133 -11.01 -12.67 -0.37
N GLU A 134 -12.30 -12.90 -0.61
CA GLU A 134 -13.36 -11.94 -0.24
C GLU A 134 -13.51 -11.78 1.27
N ASN A 135 -13.43 -12.87 2.03
CA ASN A 135 -13.46 -12.82 3.49
C ASN A 135 -12.27 -12.02 4.03
N PHE A 136 -11.07 -12.24 3.48
CA PHE A 136 -9.88 -11.45 3.81
C PHE A 136 -10.09 -9.95 3.51
N TYR A 137 -10.58 -9.61 2.33
CA TYR A 137 -10.87 -8.22 1.94
C TYR A 137 -11.81 -7.55 2.94
N ARG A 138 -12.92 -8.21 3.26
CA ARG A 138 -13.98 -7.69 4.12
C ARG A 138 -13.51 -7.51 5.57
N ASP A 139 -12.78 -8.49 6.11
CA ASP A 139 -12.22 -8.42 7.46
C ASP A 139 -11.14 -7.33 7.56
N LEU A 140 -10.27 -7.20 6.56
CA LEU A 140 -9.25 -6.14 6.56
C LEU A 140 -9.89 -4.74 6.49
N ALA A 141 -10.87 -4.55 5.61
CA ALA A 141 -11.60 -3.29 5.53
C ALA A 141 -12.33 -2.96 6.84
N TRP A 142 -12.96 -3.96 7.47
CA TRP A 142 -13.59 -3.81 8.79
C TRP A 142 -12.58 -3.34 9.84
N MET A 143 -11.42 -3.99 9.93
CA MET A 143 -10.38 -3.63 10.90
C MET A 143 -9.86 -2.21 10.73
N CYS A 144 -9.79 -1.71 9.49
CA CYS A 144 -9.40 -0.32 9.22
C CYS A 144 -10.46 0.70 9.66
N LEU A 145 -11.74 0.34 9.66
CA LEU A 145 -12.84 1.25 10.00
C LEU A 145 -13.12 1.32 11.51
N HIS A 146 -12.91 0.22 12.25
CA HIS A 146 -13.27 0.10 13.68
C HIS A 146 -12.06 0.20 14.61
N GLN A 147 -11.12 1.11 14.31
CA GLN A 147 -9.92 1.39 15.12
C GLN A 147 -10.24 2.13 16.42
#